data_AF-A0A7X8E0Q9-F1
#
_entry.id   AF-A0A7X8E0Q9-F1
#
_cell.length_a   1.000
_cell.length_b   1.000
_cell.length_c   1.000
_cell.angle_alpha   90.00
_cell.angle_beta   90.00
_cell.angle_gamma   90.00
#
_symmetry.space_group_name_H-M   'P 1'
#
loop_
_entity.id
_entity.type
_entity.pdbx_description
1 polymer ?
#
loop_
_entity_poly.entity_id
_entity_poly.type
_entity_poly.pdbx_seq_one_letter_code
_entity_poly.pdbx_strand_id
1 'polypeptide(L)'
;LSRGGRFAPFESGWEGELMNSRINTTLCIWNETVGSITHSMTGEKLPGCATEFGARFADGSPMRDHYPEQDWPLLVTSYKSHIMSSSSIGAERLRMIHPENPISINRKDAERAGVVHGQGVRLITPGGQVEGIALVRDGIVEGAIAIEHGYGHTELGARAHELNGEPLPSNPRLGAGVNQNLLGLMDPTRTDVKNVWLDWTSGAAVRQGLPARIEAI
;
A
#
# COMPACT_ATOMS: atom_id res chain seq x y z
N LEU A 1 -11.07 -8.64 -6.46
CA LEU A 1 -12.15 -8.49 -7.46
C LEU A 1 -13.13 -7.41 -6.98
N SER A 2 -13.11 -6.21 -7.58
CA SER A 2 -14.02 -5.10 -7.21
C SER A 2 -14.75 -4.52 -8.42
N ARG A 3 -14.76 -5.26 -9.55
CA ARG A 3 -15.43 -4.88 -10.81
C ARG A 3 -15.98 -6.11 -11.55
N GLY A 4 -16.48 -7.08 -10.82
CA GLY A 4 -17.17 -8.25 -11.37
C GLY A 4 -18.48 -8.44 -10.63
N GLY A 5 -19.50 -7.68 -11.01
CA GLY A 5 -20.86 -7.92 -10.52
C GLY A 5 -21.45 -9.13 -11.24
N ARG A 6 -22.19 -9.97 -10.53
CA ARG A 6 -23.01 -11.00 -11.15
C ARG A 6 -24.25 -10.34 -11.74
N PHE A 7 -24.33 -10.34 -13.07
CA PHE A 7 -25.50 -9.84 -13.81
C PHE A 7 -26.55 -10.92 -14.10
N ALA A 8 -26.26 -12.18 -13.77
CA ALA A 8 -27.19 -13.28 -13.94
C ALA A 8 -28.27 -13.27 -12.82
N PRO A 9 -29.52 -13.68 -13.11
CA PRO A 9 -30.61 -13.77 -12.12
C PRO A 9 -30.19 -14.53 -10.87
N PHE A 10 -30.71 -14.17 -9.69
CA PHE A 10 -30.31 -14.78 -8.42
C PHE A 10 -30.49 -16.32 -8.45
N GLU A 11 -31.60 -16.76 -9.02
CA GLU A 11 -32.05 -18.15 -9.15
C GLU A 11 -31.08 -18.99 -9.99
N SER A 12 -30.38 -18.37 -10.96
CA SER A 12 -29.41 -19.07 -11.82
C SER A 12 -28.10 -19.47 -11.13
N GLY A 13 -27.99 -19.20 -9.82
CA GLY A 13 -26.74 -19.35 -9.07
C GLY A 13 -26.50 -20.74 -8.54
N TRP A 14 -27.59 -21.51 -8.42
CA TRP A 14 -27.64 -22.72 -7.63
C TRP A 14 -28.37 -23.81 -8.41
N GLU A 15 -27.87 -25.04 -8.27
CA GLU A 15 -28.54 -26.27 -8.64
C GLU A 15 -28.67 -27.10 -7.36
N GLY A 16 -29.83 -27.00 -6.70
CA GLY A 16 -30.02 -27.50 -5.33
C GLY A 16 -29.11 -26.78 -4.33
N GLU A 17 -28.36 -27.55 -3.54
CA GLU A 17 -27.39 -27.05 -2.55
C GLU A 17 -26.02 -26.68 -3.16
N LEU A 18 -25.84 -26.86 -4.47
CA LEU A 18 -24.55 -26.67 -5.15
C LEU A 18 -24.57 -25.43 -6.05
N MET A 19 -23.43 -24.75 -6.19
CA MET A 19 -23.30 -23.68 -7.18
C MET A 19 -23.53 -24.24 -8.58
N ASN A 20 -24.29 -23.51 -9.40
CA ASN A 20 -24.60 -23.88 -10.78
C ASN A 20 -23.33 -23.86 -11.66
N SER A 21 -22.51 -22.81 -11.53
CA SER A 21 -21.19 -22.75 -12.17
C SER A 21 -20.16 -23.48 -11.30
N ARG A 22 -19.92 -24.76 -11.61
CA ARG A 22 -18.99 -25.60 -10.88
C ARG A 22 -17.58 -25.48 -11.43
N ILE A 23 -16.62 -25.35 -10.53
CA ILE A 23 -15.21 -25.50 -10.84
C ILE A 23 -14.92 -27.01 -10.88
N ASN A 24 -14.58 -27.53 -12.04
CA ASN A 24 -14.23 -28.96 -12.23
C ASN A 24 -12.75 -29.25 -11.96
N THR A 25 -12.01 -28.31 -11.39
CA THR A 25 -10.61 -28.50 -11.00
C THR A 25 -10.54 -28.90 -9.54
N THR A 26 -9.64 -29.84 -9.21
CA THR A 26 -9.32 -30.18 -7.82
C THR A 26 -8.55 -29.04 -7.15
N LEU A 27 -8.56 -29.04 -5.81
CA LEU A 27 -7.71 -28.16 -5.04
C LEU A 27 -6.24 -28.49 -5.30
N CYS A 28 -5.51 -27.54 -5.90
CA CYS A 28 -4.08 -27.68 -6.15
C CYS A 28 -3.29 -27.36 -4.87
N ILE A 29 -2.92 -28.41 -4.13
CA ILE A 29 -2.03 -28.29 -2.95
C ILE A 29 -0.56 -28.18 -3.37
N TRP A 30 -0.20 -28.85 -4.47
CA TRP A 30 1.14 -28.81 -5.07
C TRP A 30 1.04 -28.46 -6.56
N ASN A 31 1.87 -27.50 -6.98
CA ASN A 31 2.00 -27.01 -8.34
C ASN A 31 3.44 -27.26 -8.81
N GLU A 32 3.64 -28.33 -9.57
CA GLU A 32 4.94 -28.70 -10.14
C GLU A 32 5.50 -27.65 -11.11
N THR A 33 4.63 -26.96 -11.85
CA THR A 33 5.04 -25.88 -12.75
C THR A 33 5.71 -24.76 -11.96
N VAL A 34 5.17 -24.36 -10.81
CA VAL A 34 5.83 -23.40 -9.93
C VAL A 34 7.08 -24.01 -9.30
N GLY A 35 6.97 -25.22 -8.75
CA GLY A 35 8.07 -25.93 -8.07
C GLY A 35 9.32 -26.18 -8.94
N SER A 36 9.15 -26.21 -10.26
CA SER A 36 10.23 -26.42 -11.22
C SER A 36 10.90 -25.12 -11.69
N ILE A 37 10.32 -23.95 -11.43
CA ILE A 37 10.91 -22.64 -11.77
C ILE A 37 12.12 -22.38 -10.89
N THR A 38 13.22 -21.95 -11.52
CA THR A 38 14.40 -21.43 -10.84
C THR A 38 14.29 -19.92 -10.73
N HIS A 39 14.42 -19.40 -9.52
CA HIS A 39 14.47 -17.98 -9.25
C HIS A 39 15.70 -17.35 -9.93
N SER A 40 15.48 -16.37 -10.79
CA SER A 40 16.51 -15.84 -11.70
C SER A 40 17.66 -15.11 -11.01
N MET A 41 17.44 -14.61 -9.79
CA MET A 41 18.43 -13.84 -9.04
C MET A 41 19.21 -14.69 -8.03
N THR A 42 18.56 -15.67 -7.40
CA THR A 42 19.16 -16.48 -6.32
C THR A 42 19.52 -17.90 -6.74
N GLY A 43 18.96 -18.40 -7.85
CA GLY A 43 19.13 -19.79 -8.27
C GLY A 43 18.31 -20.81 -7.48
N GLU A 44 17.55 -20.38 -6.46
CA GLU A 44 16.67 -21.24 -5.67
C GLU A 44 15.50 -21.77 -6.51
N LYS A 45 14.99 -22.96 -6.18
CA LYS A 45 13.68 -23.39 -6.71
C LYS A 45 12.56 -22.67 -5.98
N LEU A 46 11.56 -22.19 -6.72
CA LEU A 46 10.32 -21.69 -6.09
C LEU A 46 9.60 -22.86 -5.41
N PRO A 47 8.89 -22.65 -4.29
CA PRO A 47 8.11 -23.72 -3.70
C PRO A 47 6.86 -24.00 -4.52
N GLY A 48 6.59 -25.28 -4.80
CA GLY A 48 5.36 -25.70 -5.48
C GLY A 48 4.12 -25.67 -4.58
N CYS A 49 4.26 -25.37 -3.29
CA CYS A 49 3.16 -25.34 -2.31
C CYS A 49 3.30 -24.14 -1.35
N ALA A 50 2.27 -23.93 -0.54
CA ALA A 50 2.27 -22.87 0.47
C ALA A 50 3.50 -22.99 1.38
N THR A 51 4.30 -21.92 1.41
CA THR A 51 5.54 -21.82 2.18
C THR A 51 5.63 -20.42 2.74
N GLU A 52 6.06 -20.29 3.99
CA GLU A 52 6.28 -19.00 4.62
C GLU A 52 7.55 -18.35 4.09
N PHE A 53 7.47 -17.05 3.78
CA PHE A 53 8.64 -16.22 3.52
C PHE A 53 8.52 -14.93 4.32
N GLY A 54 9.65 -14.48 4.88
CA GLY A 54 9.78 -13.12 5.36
C GLY A 54 9.84 -12.10 4.22
N ALA A 55 9.72 -10.82 4.57
CA ALA A 55 9.99 -9.72 3.63
C ALA A 55 11.46 -9.78 3.19
N ARG A 56 11.69 -9.89 1.87
CA ARG A 56 13.02 -10.00 1.28
C ARG A 56 13.14 -9.24 -0.03
N PHE A 57 14.37 -8.90 -0.38
CA PHE A 57 14.72 -8.26 -1.66
C PHE A 57 14.93 -9.29 -2.78
N ALA A 58 15.18 -8.79 -3.99
CA ALA A 58 15.35 -9.63 -5.17
C ALA A 58 16.54 -10.61 -5.06
N ASP A 59 17.58 -10.31 -4.29
CA ASP A 59 18.69 -11.23 -4.02
C ASP A 59 18.41 -12.25 -2.91
N GLY A 60 17.20 -12.25 -2.34
CA GLY A 60 16.79 -13.14 -1.26
C GLY A 60 17.14 -12.65 0.14
N SER A 61 17.90 -11.56 0.28
CA SER A 61 18.27 -11.01 1.59
C SER A 61 17.04 -10.48 2.35
N PRO A 62 16.93 -10.74 3.67
CA PRO A 62 15.88 -10.18 4.51
C PRO A 62 15.87 -8.64 4.45
N MET A 63 14.69 -8.04 4.43
CA MET A 63 14.55 -6.58 4.43
C MET A 63 15.24 -5.94 5.64
N ARG A 64 15.16 -6.60 6.81
CA ARG A 64 15.73 -6.13 8.08
C ARG A 64 17.25 -6.15 8.13
N ASP A 65 17.92 -6.87 7.23
CA ASP A 65 19.39 -6.82 7.13
C ASP A 65 19.86 -5.49 6.52
N HIS A 66 19.03 -4.86 5.68
CA HIS A 66 19.30 -3.55 5.08
C HIS A 66 18.67 -2.39 5.86
N TYR A 67 17.54 -2.64 6.49
CA TYR A 67 16.74 -1.65 7.22
C TYR A 67 16.39 -2.16 8.63
N PRO A 68 17.38 -2.15 9.55
CA PRO A 68 17.23 -2.71 10.88
C PRO A 68 16.17 -1.96 11.68
N GLU A 69 15.51 -2.67 12.60
CA GLU A 69 14.41 -2.13 13.41
C GLU A 69 14.84 -0.97 14.32
N GLN A 70 16.11 -0.94 14.74
CA GLN A 70 16.67 0.17 15.52
C GLN A 70 16.57 1.51 14.78
N ASP A 71 16.81 1.50 13.46
CA ASP A 71 16.79 2.70 12.62
C ASP A 71 15.42 2.94 11.97
N TRP A 72 14.68 1.86 11.72
CA TRP A 72 13.39 1.84 11.04
C TRP A 72 12.35 1.05 11.86
N PRO A 73 11.93 1.55 13.03
CA PRO A 73 11.12 0.78 13.98
C PRO A 73 9.68 0.53 13.52
N LEU A 74 9.21 1.23 12.49
CA LEU A 74 7.84 1.17 12.02
C LEU A 74 7.74 0.48 10.66
N LEU A 75 6.57 -0.10 10.39
CA LEU A 75 6.19 -0.66 9.09
C LEU A 75 4.93 0.02 8.57
N VAL A 76 5.02 0.62 7.38
CA VAL A 76 3.89 1.31 6.75
C VAL A 76 3.02 0.31 6.01
N THR A 77 1.72 0.37 6.28
CA THR A 77 0.67 -0.29 5.52
C THR A 77 -0.33 0.73 4.98
N SER A 78 -0.88 0.43 3.80
CA SER A 78 -1.98 1.19 3.23
C SER A 78 -3.24 0.35 3.15
N TYR A 79 -4.38 0.98 3.42
CA TYR A 79 -5.70 0.35 3.32
C TYR A 79 -6.61 1.13 2.39
N LYS A 80 -7.59 0.44 1.79
CA LYS A 80 -8.58 1.11 0.93
C LYS A 80 -9.59 1.86 1.80
N SER A 81 -9.84 3.10 1.44
CA SER A 81 -10.94 3.85 2.02
C SER A 81 -12.28 3.16 1.76
N HIS A 82 -13.20 3.34 2.69
CA HIS A 82 -14.59 2.87 2.55
C HIS A 82 -15.40 3.76 1.61
N ILE A 83 -14.95 5.02 1.42
CA ILE A 83 -15.68 6.03 0.66
C ILE A 83 -14.82 6.71 -0.41
N MET A 84 -13.49 6.65 -0.29
CA MET A 84 -12.56 7.25 -1.24
C MET A 84 -11.81 6.23 -2.11
N SER A 85 -11.35 6.72 -3.25
CA SER A 85 -10.49 6.03 -4.20
C SER A 85 -9.69 7.10 -4.95
N SER A 86 -8.66 6.68 -5.69
CA SER A 86 -7.87 7.59 -6.52
C SER A 86 -8.72 8.38 -7.53
N SER A 87 -9.88 7.87 -7.95
CA SER A 87 -10.76 8.56 -8.91
C SER A 87 -11.88 9.36 -8.25
N SER A 88 -12.23 9.10 -6.99
CA SER A 88 -13.37 9.74 -6.32
C SER A 88 -13.01 11.05 -5.63
N ILE A 89 -11.74 11.44 -5.61
CA ILE A 89 -11.30 12.69 -4.98
C ILE A 89 -12.06 13.90 -5.54
N GLY A 90 -12.48 13.88 -6.80
CA GLY A 90 -13.27 14.95 -7.44
C GLY A 90 -14.70 15.09 -6.90
N ALA A 91 -15.25 14.09 -6.22
CA ALA A 91 -16.60 14.13 -5.67
C ALA A 91 -16.68 14.95 -4.38
N GLU A 92 -17.24 16.15 -4.47
CA GLU A 92 -17.32 17.10 -3.35
C GLU A 92 -18.02 16.53 -2.12
N ARG A 93 -19.15 15.85 -2.29
CA ARG A 93 -19.91 15.28 -1.17
C ARG A 93 -19.12 14.26 -0.35
N LEU A 94 -18.22 13.51 -0.99
CA LEU A 94 -17.35 12.56 -0.28
C LEU A 94 -16.27 13.29 0.50
N ARG A 95 -15.66 14.35 -0.09
CA ARG A 95 -14.70 15.21 0.62
C ARG A 95 -15.30 15.97 1.80
N MET A 96 -16.59 16.31 1.76
CA MET A 96 -17.27 16.93 2.91
C MET A 96 -17.40 15.98 4.10
N ILE A 97 -17.48 14.67 3.86
CA ILE A 97 -17.59 13.65 4.90
C ILE A 97 -16.20 13.28 5.41
N HIS A 98 -15.23 13.13 4.52
CA HIS A 98 -13.87 12.70 4.84
C HIS A 98 -12.83 13.47 4.02
N PRO A 99 -12.42 14.66 4.49
CA PRO A 99 -11.68 15.63 3.69
C PRO A 99 -10.20 15.26 3.47
N GLU A 100 -9.61 14.44 4.34
CA GLU A 100 -8.19 14.08 4.32
C GLU A 100 -7.94 12.71 4.97
N ASN A 101 -6.76 12.13 4.74
CA ASN A 101 -6.29 10.92 5.39
C ASN A 101 -5.15 11.22 6.37
N PRO A 102 -5.37 11.13 7.69
CA PRO A 102 -4.29 11.26 8.66
C PRO A 102 -3.39 10.02 8.69
N ILE A 103 -2.17 10.19 9.20
CA ILE A 103 -1.21 9.11 9.44
C ILE A 103 -1.57 8.44 10.75
N SER A 104 -2.12 7.23 10.68
CA SER A 104 -2.56 6.51 11.89
C SER A 104 -1.41 5.76 12.55
N ILE A 105 -1.25 5.93 13.86
CA ILE A 105 -0.17 5.33 14.66
C ILE A 105 -0.71 4.81 16.00
N ASN A 106 -0.12 3.73 16.51
CA ASN A 106 -0.42 3.23 17.86
C ASN A 106 -0.01 4.25 18.94
N ARG A 107 -0.72 4.27 20.08
CA ARG A 107 -0.39 5.15 21.21
C ARG A 107 1.05 5.00 21.72
N LYS A 108 1.53 3.77 21.89
CA LYS A 108 2.88 3.51 22.42
C LYS A 108 3.98 3.90 21.43
N ASP A 109 3.76 3.70 20.13
CA ASP A 109 4.69 4.17 19.10
C ASP A 109 4.75 5.68 19.03
N ALA A 110 3.59 6.35 19.18
CA ALA A 110 3.53 7.81 19.24
C ALA A 110 4.28 8.33 20.47
N GLU A 111 4.07 7.72 21.64
CA GLU A 111 4.82 8.05 22.87
C GLU A 111 6.33 7.85 22.69
N ARG A 112 6.77 6.72 22.10
CA ARG A 112 8.18 6.46 21.77
C ARG A 112 8.77 7.52 20.84
N ALA A 113 7.99 8.00 19.88
CA ALA A 113 8.41 9.00 18.89
C ALA A 113 8.22 10.46 19.35
N GLY A 114 7.66 10.71 20.54
CA GLY A 114 7.34 12.05 21.02
C GLY A 114 6.24 12.76 20.20
N VAL A 115 5.36 11.98 19.55
CA VAL A 115 4.26 12.47 18.73
C VAL A 115 2.96 12.50 19.53
N VAL A 116 2.21 13.59 19.44
CA VAL A 116 0.87 13.71 20.04
C VAL A 116 -0.23 13.67 18.98
N HIS A 117 -1.45 13.32 19.41
CA HIS A 117 -2.63 13.31 18.53
C HIS A 117 -2.89 14.69 17.93
N GLY A 118 -3.15 14.73 16.62
CA GLY A 118 -3.43 15.97 15.89
C GLY A 118 -2.17 16.78 15.53
N GLN A 119 -0.97 16.30 15.85
CA GLN A 119 0.28 16.97 15.53
C GLN A 119 0.67 16.77 14.06
N GLY A 120 1.34 17.77 13.48
CA GLY A 120 2.07 17.62 12.23
C GLY A 120 3.24 16.65 12.39
N VAL A 121 3.36 15.71 11.46
CA VAL A 121 4.41 14.69 11.48
C VAL A 121 4.98 14.47 10.09
N ARG A 122 6.25 14.11 10.04
CA ARG A 122 6.92 13.60 8.85
C ARG A 122 7.11 12.10 9.00
N LEU A 123 6.56 11.35 8.05
CA LEU A 123 6.77 9.91 7.93
C LEU A 123 7.78 9.65 6.81
N ILE A 124 8.82 8.89 7.14
CA ILE A 124 10.00 8.72 6.30
C ILE A 124 10.22 7.22 6.08
N THR A 125 10.38 6.80 4.84
CA THR A 125 10.94 5.50 4.43
C THR A 125 12.30 5.72 3.78
N PRO A 126 13.09 4.67 3.52
CA PRO A 126 14.35 4.84 2.79
C PRO A 126 14.15 5.35 1.34
N GLY A 127 12.94 5.22 0.79
CA GLY A 127 12.64 5.63 -0.59
C GLY A 127 11.95 6.99 -0.72
N GLY A 128 11.45 7.58 0.38
CA GLY A 128 10.79 8.87 0.33
C GLY A 128 10.16 9.29 1.65
N GLN A 129 9.42 10.39 1.63
CA GLN A 129 8.77 10.93 2.82
C GLN A 129 7.48 11.64 2.47
N VAL A 130 6.61 11.75 3.47
CA VAL A 130 5.37 12.52 3.40
C VAL A 130 5.13 13.26 4.71
N GLU A 131 4.42 14.37 4.64
CA GLU A 131 4.01 15.16 5.80
C GLU A 131 2.49 15.13 5.94
N GLY A 132 1.99 14.98 7.16
CA GLY A 132 0.57 14.89 7.45
C GLY A 132 0.27 15.05 8.92
N ILE A 133 -0.99 14.79 9.31
CA ILE A 133 -1.43 14.87 10.70
C ILE A 133 -1.44 13.49 11.35
N ALA A 134 -0.90 13.38 12.57
CA ALA A 134 -0.90 12.15 13.34
C ALA A 134 -2.30 11.85 13.93
N LEU A 135 -2.84 10.67 13.59
CA LEU A 135 -4.00 10.09 14.24
C LEU A 135 -3.55 8.99 15.20
N VAL A 136 -3.31 9.35 16.45
CA VAL A 136 -2.95 8.39 17.50
C VAL A 136 -4.18 7.60 17.93
N ARG A 137 -4.15 6.27 17.79
CA ARG A 137 -5.26 5.37 18.14
C ARG A 137 -4.79 3.95 18.49
N ASP A 138 -5.55 3.26 19.36
CA ASP A 138 -5.21 1.89 19.80
C ASP A 138 -5.57 0.81 18.75
N GLY A 139 -6.33 1.17 17.71
CA GLY A 139 -6.71 0.26 16.62
C GLY A 139 -5.61 -0.05 15.60
N ILE A 140 -4.38 0.41 15.84
CA ILE A 140 -3.19 0.08 15.05
C ILE A 140 -2.29 -0.80 15.90
N VAL A 141 -1.75 -1.88 15.33
CA VAL A 141 -0.79 -2.74 16.03
C VAL A 141 0.51 -1.96 16.29
N GLU A 142 1.18 -2.25 17.41
CA GLU A 142 2.50 -1.66 17.69
C GLU A 142 3.49 -1.97 16.57
N GLY A 143 4.35 -1.02 16.24
CA GLY A 143 5.32 -1.11 15.14
C GLY A 143 4.71 -0.87 13.76
N ALA A 144 3.44 -0.47 13.65
CA ALA A 144 2.78 -0.23 12.36
C ALA A 144 2.26 1.21 12.20
N ILE A 145 2.22 1.65 10.94
CA ILE A 145 1.57 2.87 10.49
C ILE A 145 0.52 2.51 9.46
N ALA A 146 -0.67 3.08 9.57
CA ALA A 146 -1.73 2.88 8.57
C ALA A 146 -2.12 4.18 7.88
N ILE A 147 -2.09 4.18 6.55
CA ILE A 147 -2.52 5.31 5.72
C ILE A 147 -3.63 4.88 4.77
N GLU A 148 -4.70 5.64 4.75
CA GLU A 148 -5.83 5.41 3.86
C GLU A 148 -5.48 5.83 2.43
N HIS A 149 -5.74 4.96 1.46
CA HIS A 149 -5.48 5.22 0.05
C HIS A 149 -6.57 6.09 -0.59
N GLY A 150 -6.16 7.05 -1.41
CA GLY A 150 -7.06 7.84 -2.27
C GLY A 150 -6.87 9.36 -2.20
N TYR A 151 -5.85 9.84 -1.47
CA TYR A 151 -5.63 11.25 -1.14
C TYR A 151 -4.23 11.74 -1.58
N GLY A 152 -3.93 13.01 -1.32
CA GLY A 152 -2.63 13.65 -1.61
C GLY A 152 -2.38 13.86 -3.11
N HIS A 153 -3.41 14.21 -3.87
CA HIS A 153 -3.29 14.41 -5.32
C HIS A 153 -2.49 15.66 -5.63
N THR A 154 -1.54 15.57 -6.54
CA THR A 154 -0.83 16.74 -7.09
C THR A 154 -1.49 17.27 -8.37
N GLU A 155 -2.37 16.47 -8.96
CA GLU A 155 -3.04 16.72 -10.24
C GLU A 155 -4.56 16.50 -10.09
N LEU A 156 -5.28 16.18 -11.17
CA LEU A 156 -6.74 16.04 -11.19
C LEU A 156 -7.48 17.32 -10.76
N GLY A 157 -6.87 18.48 -11.03
CA GLY A 157 -7.40 19.78 -10.62
C GLY A 157 -6.95 20.22 -9.22
N ALA A 158 -6.10 19.46 -8.52
CA ALA A 158 -5.48 19.92 -7.28
C ALA A 158 -4.51 21.10 -7.50
N ARG A 159 -3.86 21.13 -8.66
CA ARG A 159 -2.95 22.19 -9.11
C ARG A 159 -3.57 22.97 -10.28
N ALA A 160 -3.33 24.27 -10.31
CA ALA A 160 -3.66 25.11 -11.46
C ALA A 160 -2.71 24.83 -12.62
N HIS A 161 -3.27 24.69 -13.81
CA HIS A 161 -2.54 24.68 -15.08
C HIS A 161 -2.81 25.99 -15.81
N GLU A 162 -1.94 26.38 -16.74
CA GLU A 162 -2.13 27.58 -17.56
C GLU A 162 -2.37 27.23 -19.02
N LEU A 163 -3.22 28.00 -19.70
CA LEU A 163 -3.43 27.94 -21.13
C LEU A 163 -3.34 29.36 -21.70
N ASN A 164 -2.37 29.61 -22.59
CA ASN A 164 -2.10 30.94 -23.16
C ASN A 164 -1.83 32.03 -22.10
N GLY A 165 -1.20 31.67 -20.98
CA GLY A 165 -0.92 32.59 -19.87
C GLY A 165 -2.10 32.83 -18.93
N GLU A 166 -3.27 32.22 -19.18
CA GLU A 166 -4.43 32.31 -18.31
C GLU A 166 -4.57 31.06 -17.44
N PRO A 167 -4.80 31.20 -16.12
CA PRO A 167 -4.95 30.06 -15.22
C PRO A 167 -6.27 29.33 -15.46
N LEU A 168 -6.20 28.01 -15.59
CA LEU A 168 -7.35 27.12 -15.62
C LEU A 168 -7.91 26.90 -14.20
N PRO A 169 -9.21 26.59 -14.06
CA PRO A 169 -9.80 26.29 -12.76
C PRO A 169 -9.07 25.17 -12.02
N SER A 170 -8.85 25.37 -10.74
CA SER A 170 -8.31 24.38 -9.82
C SER A 170 -9.06 24.39 -8.50
N ASN A 171 -8.98 23.27 -7.77
CA ASN A 171 -9.51 23.10 -6.44
C ASN A 171 -8.41 22.48 -5.56
N PRO A 172 -7.65 23.31 -4.81
CA PRO A 172 -6.56 22.84 -3.96
C PRO A 172 -6.99 21.78 -2.93
N ARG A 173 -8.28 21.73 -2.56
CA ARG A 173 -8.80 20.71 -1.63
C ARG A 173 -8.72 19.28 -2.20
N LEU A 174 -8.55 19.12 -3.51
CA LEU A 174 -8.30 17.81 -4.12
C LEU A 174 -6.91 17.25 -3.75
N GLY A 175 -5.98 18.12 -3.37
CA GLY A 175 -4.66 17.73 -2.89
C GLY A 175 -4.56 17.46 -1.39
N ALA A 176 -5.68 17.53 -0.66
CA ALA A 176 -5.68 17.31 0.79
C ALA A 176 -5.20 15.89 1.17
N GLY A 177 -4.56 15.81 2.34
CA GLY A 177 -4.02 14.57 2.88
C GLY A 177 -2.67 14.14 2.28
N VAL A 178 -2.37 12.86 2.43
CA VAL A 178 -1.08 12.24 2.16
C VAL A 178 -1.19 11.25 1.00
N ASN A 179 -0.25 11.34 0.06
CA ASN A 179 -0.09 10.32 -0.98
C ASN A 179 0.95 9.27 -0.55
N GLN A 180 0.47 8.16 0.01
CA GLN A 180 1.35 7.09 0.49
C GLN A 180 2.23 6.44 -0.59
N ASN A 181 1.94 6.63 -1.90
CA ASN A 181 2.80 6.07 -2.94
C ASN A 181 4.18 6.76 -3.00
N LEU A 182 4.32 7.96 -2.42
CA LEU A 182 5.60 8.66 -2.29
C LEU A 182 6.55 8.00 -1.28
N LEU A 183 6.07 7.02 -0.52
CA LEU A 183 6.87 6.25 0.45
C LEU A 183 7.48 4.98 -0.17
N GLY A 184 7.22 4.71 -1.44
CA GLY A 184 7.70 3.51 -2.14
C GLY A 184 9.22 3.35 -2.03
N LEU A 185 9.66 2.10 -1.89
CA LEU A 185 11.06 1.74 -1.67
C LEU A 185 11.68 1.19 -2.96
N MET A 186 12.92 1.60 -3.27
CA MET A 186 13.74 0.96 -4.29
C MET A 186 14.41 -0.29 -3.72
N ASP A 187 14.59 -1.33 -4.54
CA ASP A 187 15.35 -2.51 -4.10
C ASP A 187 16.85 -2.16 -4.03
N PRO A 188 17.47 -2.14 -2.84
CA PRO A 188 18.87 -1.75 -2.67
C PRO A 188 19.85 -2.78 -3.26
N THR A 189 19.38 -3.99 -3.53
CA THR A 189 20.21 -5.11 -4.04
C THR A 189 20.33 -5.10 -5.56
N ARG A 190 19.60 -4.19 -6.23
CA ARG A 190 19.66 -3.97 -7.69
C ARG A 190 20.45 -2.71 -8.05
N THR A 191 21.77 -2.84 -8.16
CA THR A 191 22.68 -1.71 -8.46
C THR A 191 22.72 -1.33 -9.94
N ASP A 192 22.70 -2.31 -10.85
CA ASP A 192 22.95 -2.07 -12.28
C ASP A 192 21.70 -1.55 -13.02
N VAL A 193 20.55 -2.15 -12.70
CA VAL A 193 19.23 -1.71 -13.20
C VAL A 193 18.33 -1.52 -11.99
N LYS A 194 18.29 -0.26 -11.53
CA LYS A 194 17.45 0.17 -10.41
C LYS A 194 15.99 -0.16 -10.69
N ASN A 195 15.33 -0.76 -9.71
CA ASN A 195 13.90 -1.03 -9.76
C ASN A 195 13.27 -0.80 -8.38
N VAL A 196 11.97 -0.56 -8.36
CA VAL A 196 11.20 -0.55 -7.11
C VAL A 196 11.25 -1.92 -6.46
N TRP A 197 10.99 -1.98 -5.16
CA TRP A 197 10.87 -3.25 -4.45
C TRP A 197 9.67 -4.04 -4.98
N LEU A 198 9.96 -5.19 -5.59
CA LEU A 198 8.98 -6.09 -6.17
C LEU A 198 8.91 -7.40 -5.38
N ASP A 199 7.74 -8.00 -5.35
CA ASP A 199 7.59 -9.40 -5.01
C ASP A 199 8.41 -10.25 -5.99
N TRP A 200 9.34 -11.01 -5.45
CA TRP A 200 10.37 -11.74 -6.17
C TRP A 200 9.82 -12.94 -6.97
N THR A 201 8.57 -13.34 -6.73
CA THR A 201 7.89 -14.39 -7.52
C THR A 201 6.99 -13.82 -8.62
N SER A 202 6.13 -12.87 -8.30
CA SER A 202 5.08 -12.36 -9.21
C SER A 202 5.46 -11.07 -9.94
N GLY A 203 6.48 -10.36 -9.48
CA GLY A 203 6.83 -9.03 -9.98
C GLY A 203 5.87 -7.91 -9.54
N ALA A 204 4.94 -8.18 -8.63
CA ALA A 204 4.03 -7.16 -8.10
C ALA A 204 4.79 -6.15 -7.21
N ALA A 205 4.46 -4.86 -7.33
CA ALA A 205 5.08 -3.83 -6.50
C ALA A 205 4.69 -3.97 -5.02
N VAL A 206 5.70 -3.99 -4.14
CA VAL A 206 5.51 -4.02 -2.70
C VAL A 206 5.03 -2.65 -2.23
N ARG A 207 3.89 -2.62 -1.54
CA ARG A 207 3.26 -1.39 -1.01
C ARG A 207 2.82 -1.52 0.44
N GLN A 208 3.28 -2.58 1.11
CA GLN A 208 2.90 -2.96 2.46
C GLN A 208 4.14 -3.39 3.21
N GLY A 209 4.20 -3.11 4.51
CA GLY A 209 5.35 -3.46 5.33
C GLY A 209 6.61 -2.66 4.98
N LEU A 210 6.47 -1.41 4.52
CA LEU A 210 7.63 -0.59 4.17
C LEU A 210 8.31 -0.10 5.46
N PRO A 211 9.63 -0.31 5.64
CA PRO A 211 10.36 0.17 6.82
C PRO A 211 10.29 1.69 6.90
N ALA A 212 10.02 2.21 8.09
CA ALA A 212 9.81 3.63 8.30
C ALA A 212 10.23 4.12 9.70
N ARG A 213 10.40 5.43 9.79
CA ARG A 213 10.46 6.20 11.03
C ARG A 213 9.55 7.42 10.93
N ILE A 214 9.16 7.97 12.07
CA ILE A 214 8.28 9.14 12.16
C ILE A 214 8.89 10.18 13.08
N GLU A 215 8.73 11.46 12.74
CA GLU A 215 9.18 12.59 13.55
C GLU A 215 8.12 13.70 13.59
N ALA A 216 8.09 14.45 14.69
CA ALA A 216 7.28 15.64 14.84
C ALA A 216 7.77 16.79 13.96
N ILE A 217 6.84 17.65 13.50
CA ILE A 217 7.10 18.92 12.79
C ILE A 217 6.61 20.09 13.64
#